data_AF-A0A966MC11-F1
#
_entry.id   AF-A0A966MC11-F1
#
_cell.length_a   1.000
_cell.length_b   1.000
_cell.length_c   1.000
_cell.angle_alpha   90.00
_cell.angle_beta   90.00
_cell.angle_gamma   90.00
#
_symmetry.space_group_name_H-M   'P 1'
#
loop_
_entity.id
_entity.type
_entity.pdbx_description
1 polymer ?
#
loop_
_entity_poly.entity_id
_entity_poly.type
_entity_poly.pdbx_seq_one_letter_code
_entity_poly.pdbx_strand_id
1 'polypeptide(L)'
;KHGLSLNMPLAEGGWWMMAGAFLTASVLLWWWRTYRRAVALGMGTHIAWAFLSAIWLFLVLGFFRPLLVGSWSEGVPFGIFSHLDWTAAFSLRYGNLFYNPFHMLSIAFLYGSALLFAMHGATILAVGRYGGEREIEQIVDRGTASERAGLFWRWTMGFNATMESIHRWAWWFAVLVPLTGGIGILLTGTVVDNWYLWAVKHGVAPAYPDVYSIPTVDPAATFVPPPPVAK
;
A
#
# COMPACT_ATOMS: atom_id res chain seq x y z
N LYS A 1 -23.32 10.18 11.17
CA LYS A 1 -24.37 11.22 11.01
C LYS A 1 -24.88 11.29 9.57
N HIS A 2 -24.00 11.47 8.57
CA HIS A 2 -24.43 11.72 7.18
C HIS A 2 -24.39 10.50 6.24
N GLY A 3 -23.90 9.34 6.69
CA GLY A 3 -23.80 8.13 5.86
C GLY A 3 -23.05 8.40 4.55
N LEU A 4 -23.68 8.06 3.43
CA LEU A 4 -23.20 8.33 2.07
C LEU A 4 -23.82 9.58 1.40
N SER A 5 -24.50 10.45 2.16
CA SER A 5 -25.08 11.67 1.58
C SER A 5 -24.01 12.53 0.90
N LEU A 6 -24.23 12.88 -0.36
CA LEU A 6 -23.39 13.81 -1.11
C LEU A 6 -23.69 15.28 -0.74
N ASN A 7 -24.89 15.54 -0.23
CA ASN A 7 -25.37 16.88 0.14
C ASN A 7 -25.18 17.14 1.64
N MET A 8 -23.94 17.00 2.14
CA MET A 8 -23.60 17.31 3.52
C MET A 8 -23.27 18.81 3.69
N PRO A 9 -23.58 19.44 4.84
CA PRO A 9 -23.19 20.82 5.10
C PRO A 9 -21.68 21.03 4.92
N LEU A 10 -21.29 22.20 4.40
CA LEU A 10 -19.89 22.52 4.11
C LEU A 10 -18.99 22.38 5.35
N ALA A 11 -19.46 22.86 6.50
CA ALA A 11 -18.75 22.78 7.78
C ALA A 11 -18.70 21.37 8.38
N GLU A 12 -19.50 20.42 7.87
CA GLU A 12 -19.60 19.04 8.38
C GLU A 12 -19.03 18.00 7.38
N GLY A 13 -18.14 18.44 6.48
CA GLY A 13 -17.44 17.56 5.53
C GLY A 13 -17.69 17.88 4.05
N GLY A 14 -18.59 18.81 3.73
CA GLY A 14 -18.87 19.15 2.32
C GLY A 14 -17.65 19.71 1.58
N TRP A 15 -16.78 20.47 2.25
CA TRP A 15 -15.51 20.91 1.68
C TRP A 15 -14.55 19.75 1.37
N TRP A 16 -14.48 18.77 2.27
CA TRP A 16 -13.67 17.56 2.06
C TRP A 16 -14.14 16.79 0.83
N MET A 17 -15.46 16.67 0.64
CA MET A 17 -16.04 15.98 -0.52
C MET A 17 -15.65 16.65 -1.84
N MET A 18 -15.78 17.97 -1.93
CA MET A 18 -15.40 18.72 -3.13
C MET A 18 -13.90 18.63 -3.41
N ALA A 19 -13.06 18.76 -2.37
CA ALA A 19 -11.61 18.62 -2.50
C ALA A 19 -11.24 17.22 -3.03
N GLY A 20 -11.83 16.17 -2.48
CA GLY A 20 -11.63 14.78 -2.94
C GLY A 20 -12.07 14.57 -4.40
N ALA A 21 -13.19 15.16 -4.81
CA ALA A 21 -13.68 15.07 -6.19
C ALA A 21 -12.72 15.76 -7.19
N PHE A 22 -12.32 17.00 -6.91
CA PHE A 22 -11.38 17.72 -7.78
C PHE A 22 -9.99 17.08 -7.80
N LEU A 23 -9.51 16.58 -6.66
CA LEU A 23 -8.25 15.85 -6.60
C LEU A 23 -8.31 14.56 -7.43
N THR A 24 -9.41 13.80 -7.32
CA THR A 24 -9.61 12.58 -8.11
C THR A 24 -9.60 12.88 -9.61
N ALA A 25 -10.33 13.91 -10.05
CA ALA A 25 -10.33 14.34 -11.45
C ALA A 25 -8.92 14.75 -11.92
N SER A 26 -8.19 15.53 -11.12
CA SER A 26 -6.81 15.95 -11.40
C SER A 26 -5.88 14.75 -11.61
N VAL A 27 -5.92 13.77 -10.70
CA VAL A 27 -5.08 12.56 -10.75
C VAL A 27 -5.42 11.69 -11.97
N LEU A 28 -6.70 11.51 -12.30
CA LEU A 28 -7.13 10.76 -13.48
C LEU A 28 -6.74 11.44 -14.80
N LEU A 29 -6.84 12.77 -14.86
CA LEU A 29 -6.36 13.55 -16.01
C LEU A 29 -4.83 13.47 -16.13
N TRP A 30 -4.11 13.42 -15.02
CA TRP A 30 -2.66 13.21 -15.02
C TRP A 30 -2.29 11.81 -15.51
N TRP A 31 -3.06 10.79 -15.15
CA TRP A 31 -2.87 9.45 -15.70
C TRP A 31 -3.06 9.42 -17.21
N TRP A 32 -4.15 10.04 -17.69
CA TRP A 32 -4.42 10.16 -19.12
C TRP A 32 -3.30 10.90 -19.86
N ARG A 33 -2.76 11.97 -19.27
CA ARG A 33 -1.57 12.67 -19.79
C ARG A 33 -0.39 11.69 -19.92
N THR A 34 -0.04 10.96 -18.86
CA THR A 34 1.07 9.99 -18.85
C THR A 34 0.92 8.94 -19.95
N TYR A 35 -0.28 8.38 -20.10
CA TYR A 35 -0.61 7.42 -21.16
C TYR A 35 -0.42 8.03 -22.56
N ARG A 36 -1.02 9.21 -22.81
CA ARG A 36 -0.94 9.88 -24.12
C ARG A 36 0.46 10.31 -24.50
N ARG A 37 1.34 10.62 -23.53
CA ARG A 37 2.74 10.94 -23.82
C ARG A 37 3.53 9.72 -24.27
N ALA A 38 3.35 8.56 -23.61
CA ALA A 38 3.98 7.33 -24.05
C ALA A 38 3.55 6.95 -25.49
N VAL A 39 2.24 7.00 -25.79
CA VAL A 39 1.72 6.70 -27.13
C VAL A 39 2.24 7.68 -28.18
N ALA A 40 2.23 8.99 -27.88
CA ALA A 40 2.70 10.01 -28.83
C ALA A 40 4.19 9.88 -29.18
N LEU A 41 4.98 9.24 -28.32
CA LEU A 41 6.41 8.98 -28.54
C LEU A 41 6.69 7.55 -29.05
N GLY A 42 5.67 6.75 -29.32
CA GLY A 42 5.83 5.35 -29.75
C GLY A 42 6.42 4.43 -28.66
N MET A 43 6.29 4.79 -27.39
CA MET A 43 6.81 4.03 -26.24
C MET A 43 5.75 3.08 -25.66
N GLY A 44 6.20 2.03 -24.98
CA GLY A 44 5.31 1.16 -24.19
C GLY A 44 4.66 1.92 -23.02
N THR A 45 3.44 1.53 -22.64
CA THR A 45 2.60 2.24 -21.66
C THR A 45 2.81 1.80 -20.19
N HIS A 46 3.92 1.12 -19.90
CA HIS A 46 4.23 0.53 -18.58
C HIS A 46 4.15 1.52 -17.41
N ILE A 47 4.61 2.77 -17.59
CA ILE A 47 4.55 3.80 -16.53
C ILE A 47 3.10 4.16 -16.20
N ALA A 48 2.23 4.27 -17.22
CA ALA A 48 0.82 4.57 -17.01
C ALA A 48 0.13 3.45 -16.22
N TRP A 49 0.45 2.18 -16.50
CA TRP A 49 -0.09 1.04 -15.75
C TRP A 49 0.40 0.98 -14.30
N ALA A 50 1.68 1.28 -14.05
CA ALA A 50 2.17 1.37 -12.68
C ALA A 50 1.50 2.51 -11.91
N PHE A 51 1.30 3.66 -12.56
CA PHE A 51 0.60 4.78 -11.95
C PHE A 51 -0.86 4.43 -11.63
N LEU A 52 -1.53 3.64 -12.48
CA LEU A 52 -2.89 3.17 -12.20
C LEU A 52 -2.97 2.31 -10.93
N SER A 53 -1.94 1.53 -10.62
CA SER A 53 -1.86 0.78 -9.36
C SER A 53 -1.79 1.70 -8.12
N ALA A 54 -1.09 2.82 -8.21
CA ALA A 54 -1.09 3.84 -7.15
C ALA A 54 -2.44 4.55 -7.02
N ILE A 55 -3.09 4.88 -8.15
CA ILE A 55 -4.44 5.46 -8.19
C ILE A 55 -5.46 4.50 -7.57
N TRP A 56 -5.30 3.20 -7.81
CA TRP A 56 -6.13 2.18 -7.18
C TRP A 56 -6.12 2.28 -5.65
N LEU A 57 -4.95 2.28 -5.01
CA LEU A 57 -4.86 2.44 -3.55
C LEU A 57 -5.48 3.77 -3.09
N PHE A 58 -5.18 4.87 -3.79
CA PHE A 58 -5.75 6.19 -3.49
C PHE A 58 -7.29 6.18 -3.51
N LEU A 59 -7.90 5.59 -4.55
CA LEU A 59 -9.35 5.48 -4.68
C LEU A 59 -9.95 4.52 -3.66
N VAL A 60 -9.26 3.44 -3.31
CA VAL A 60 -9.74 2.53 -2.25
C VAL A 60 -9.84 3.26 -0.92
N LEU A 61 -8.81 4.03 -0.55
CA LEU A 61 -8.75 4.77 0.71
C LEU A 61 -9.83 5.85 0.80
N GLY A 62 -10.00 6.65 -0.25
CA GLY A 62 -10.86 7.85 -0.23
C GLY A 62 -12.28 7.65 -0.76
N PHE A 63 -12.55 6.56 -1.50
CA PHE A 63 -13.79 6.41 -2.25
C PHE A 63 -14.40 5.01 -2.15
N PHE A 64 -13.76 3.96 -2.69
CA PHE A 64 -14.38 2.64 -2.80
C PHE A 64 -14.67 2.00 -1.43
N ARG A 65 -13.71 2.02 -0.51
CA ARG A 65 -13.96 1.45 0.82
C ARG A 65 -15.01 2.25 1.59
N PRO A 66 -14.93 3.60 1.71
CA PRO A 66 -16.01 4.40 2.31
C PRO A 66 -17.41 4.10 1.76
N LEU A 67 -17.53 3.89 0.45
CA LEU A 67 -18.78 3.45 -0.18
C LEU A 67 -19.25 2.08 0.31
N LEU A 68 -18.36 1.08 0.35
CA LEU A 68 -18.71 -0.29 0.74
C LEU A 68 -19.09 -0.41 2.22
N VAL A 69 -18.45 0.35 3.10
CA VAL A 69 -18.79 0.39 4.54
C VAL A 69 -19.98 1.32 4.83
N GLY A 70 -20.43 2.10 3.85
CA GLY A 70 -21.62 2.95 3.95
C GLY A 70 -21.41 4.30 4.66
N SER A 71 -20.17 4.82 4.73
CA SER A 71 -19.93 6.11 5.37
C SER A 71 -18.71 6.88 4.84
N TRP A 72 -18.91 8.16 4.50
CA TRP A 72 -17.83 9.07 4.12
C TRP A 72 -16.88 9.42 5.26
N SER A 73 -17.28 9.24 6.53
CA SER A 73 -16.40 9.52 7.69
C SER A 73 -15.20 8.58 7.79
N GLU A 74 -15.20 7.51 7.00
CA GLU A 74 -14.13 6.53 6.93
C GLU A 74 -13.00 6.95 5.97
N GLY A 75 -13.21 8.01 5.18
CA GLY A 75 -12.22 8.54 4.23
C GLY A 75 -11.03 9.22 4.91
N VAL A 76 -9.93 9.34 4.17
CA VAL A 76 -8.68 9.96 4.66
C VAL A 76 -8.83 11.50 4.71
N PRO A 77 -8.51 12.16 5.83
CA PRO A 77 -8.53 13.62 5.92
C PRO A 77 -7.35 14.25 5.17
N PHE A 78 -7.55 15.46 4.63
CA PHE A 78 -6.49 16.23 3.98
C PHE A 78 -5.74 17.10 4.99
N GLY A 79 -4.54 16.67 5.39
CA GLY A 79 -3.64 17.42 6.27
C GLY A 79 -2.47 16.57 6.72
N ILE A 80 -1.37 17.21 7.12
CA ILE A 80 -0.11 16.50 7.43
C ILE A 80 -0.27 15.57 8.62
N PHE A 81 -0.69 16.04 9.79
CA PHE A 81 -0.87 15.15 10.94
C PHE A 81 -2.19 14.38 10.87
N SER A 82 -3.26 14.99 10.37
CA SER A 82 -4.57 14.35 10.32
C SER A 82 -4.61 13.07 9.47
N HIS A 83 -3.88 13.00 8.36
CA HIS A 83 -3.80 11.75 7.58
C HIS A 83 -2.95 10.66 8.29
N LEU A 84 -1.98 11.06 9.11
CA LEU A 84 -1.22 10.13 9.96
C LEU A 84 -2.08 9.62 11.12
N ASP A 85 -2.87 10.51 11.75
CA ASP A 85 -3.84 10.15 12.78
C ASP A 85 -4.86 9.14 12.25
N TRP A 86 -5.36 9.36 11.03
CA TRP A 86 -6.24 8.41 10.34
C TRP A 86 -5.58 7.04 10.17
N THR A 87 -4.30 7.01 9.81
CA THR A 87 -3.56 5.75 9.61
C THR A 87 -3.50 4.92 10.90
N ALA A 88 -3.22 5.57 12.03
CA ALA A 88 -3.23 4.93 13.35
C ALA A 88 -4.65 4.51 13.78
N ALA A 89 -5.62 5.42 13.66
CA ALA A 89 -7.01 5.19 14.05
C ALA A 89 -7.64 4.03 13.28
N PHE A 90 -7.36 3.93 11.98
CA PHE A 90 -7.80 2.84 11.14
C PHE A 90 -7.25 1.49 11.63
N SER A 91 -5.96 1.42 11.93
CA SER A 91 -5.32 0.21 12.46
C SER A 91 -5.94 -0.23 13.79
N LEU A 92 -6.17 0.72 14.70
CA LEU A 92 -6.82 0.45 15.99
C LEU A 92 -8.25 -0.05 15.81
N ARG A 93 -9.03 0.62 14.95
CA ARG A 93 -10.45 0.30 14.72
C ARG A 93 -10.67 -1.11 14.21
N TYR A 94 -9.79 -1.59 13.34
CA TYR A 94 -9.90 -2.88 12.66
C TYR A 94 -8.94 -3.94 13.20
N GLY A 95 -8.54 -3.81 14.46
CA GLY A 95 -7.84 -4.88 15.18
C GLY A 95 -6.42 -5.14 14.67
N ASN A 96 -5.63 -4.09 14.55
CA ASN A 96 -4.19 -4.10 14.24
C ASN A 96 -3.85 -4.60 12.82
N LEU A 97 -3.51 -3.64 11.94
CA LEU A 97 -3.11 -3.92 10.55
C LEU A 97 -1.85 -4.77 10.40
N PHE A 98 -1.02 -4.93 11.43
CA PHE A 98 0.11 -5.87 11.35
C PHE A 98 -0.34 -7.31 11.12
N TYR A 99 -1.58 -7.66 11.45
CA TYR A 99 -2.16 -8.99 11.19
C TYR A 99 -2.90 -9.10 9.85
N ASN A 100 -2.97 -8.03 9.06
CA ASN A 100 -3.52 -8.06 7.72
C ASN A 100 -2.46 -8.63 6.75
N PRO A 101 -2.70 -9.78 6.08
CA PRO A 101 -1.70 -10.40 5.21
C PRO A 101 -1.36 -9.55 3.99
N PHE A 102 -2.29 -8.73 3.49
CA PHE A 102 -2.03 -7.82 2.37
C PHE A 102 -1.24 -6.58 2.79
N HIS A 103 -1.37 -6.16 4.05
CA HIS A 103 -0.49 -5.13 4.63
C HIS A 103 0.94 -5.67 4.78
N MET A 104 1.11 -6.92 5.23
CA MET A 104 2.42 -7.59 5.26
C MET A 104 3.05 -7.67 3.85
N LEU A 105 2.27 -8.06 2.83
CA LEU A 105 2.73 -8.10 1.44
C LEU A 105 3.13 -6.71 0.92
N SER A 106 2.32 -5.69 1.19
CA SER A 106 2.63 -4.31 0.78
C SER A 106 3.94 -3.82 1.39
N ILE A 107 4.21 -4.12 2.67
CA ILE A 107 5.50 -3.84 3.33
C ILE A 107 6.64 -4.63 2.68
N ALA A 108 6.47 -5.92 2.43
CA ALA A 108 7.49 -6.76 1.79
C ALA A 108 7.89 -6.22 0.41
N PHE A 109 6.90 -5.81 -0.40
CA PHE A 109 7.18 -5.17 -1.69
C PHE A 109 7.80 -3.79 -1.54
N LEU A 110 7.44 -3.01 -0.53
CA LEU A 110 8.02 -1.67 -0.29
C LEU A 110 9.50 -1.77 0.10
N TYR A 111 9.81 -2.65 1.05
CA TYR A 111 11.20 -2.95 1.43
C TYR A 111 11.96 -3.58 0.27
N GLY A 112 11.31 -4.48 -0.47
CA GLY A 112 11.87 -5.08 -1.68
C GLY A 112 12.15 -4.05 -2.78
N SER A 113 11.32 -3.02 -2.96
CA SER A 113 11.57 -1.92 -3.90
C SER A 113 12.82 -1.12 -3.50
N ALA A 114 12.96 -0.77 -2.22
CA ALA A 114 14.16 -0.09 -1.73
C ALA A 114 15.41 -0.95 -1.92
N LEU A 115 15.34 -2.24 -1.57
CA LEU A 115 16.41 -3.21 -1.75
C LEU A 115 16.81 -3.34 -3.23
N LEU A 116 15.85 -3.58 -4.12
CA LEU A 116 16.10 -3.75 -5.55
C LEU A 116 16.66 -2.47 -6.17
N PHE A 117 16.17 -1.30 -5.79
CA PHE A 117 16.69 -0.03 -6.32
C PHE A 117 18.11 0.25 -5.82
N ALA A 118 18.42 -0.08 -4.56
CA ALA A 118 19.78 0.01 -4.02
C ALA A 118 20.73 -0.96 -4.75
N MET A 119 20.33 -2.22 -4.91
CA MET A 119 21.09 -3.23 -5.65
C MET A 119 21.34 -2.81 -7.10
N HIS A 120 20.28 -2.41 -7.81
CA HIS A 120 20.35 -2.02 -9.21
C HIS A 120 21.17 -0.75 -9.40
N GLY A 121 20.87 0.33 -8.66
CA GLY A 121 21.59 1.59 -8.76
C GLY A 121 23.08 1.44 -8.46
N ALA A 122 23.44 0.70 -7.41
CA ALA A 122 24.84 0.39 -7.12
C ALA A 122 25.52 -0.44 -8.22
N THR A 123 24.79 -1.41 -8.81
CA THR A 123 25.31 -2.24 -9.90
C THR A 123 25.61 -1.41 -11.14
N ILE A 124 24.68 -0.57 -11.59
CA ILE A 124 24.85 0.27 -12.78
C ILE A 124 26.04 1.22 -12.60
N LEU A 125 26.16 1.86 -11.42
CA LEU A 125 27.32 2.70 -11.11
C LEU A 125 28.63 1.90 -11.12
N ALA A 126 28.65 0.69 -10.56
CA ALA A 126 29.84 -0.16 -10.53
C ALA A 126 30.32 -0.60 -11.93
N VAL A 127 29.40 -0.73 -12.89
CA VAL A 127 29.72 -1.05 -14.29
C VAL A 127 29.75 0.18 -15.20
N GLY A 128 29.67 1.40 -14.66
CA GLY A 128 29.65 2.65 -15.44
C GLY A 128 30.87 2.85 -16.33
N ARG A 129 32.06 2.37 -15.92
CA ARG A 129 33.27 2.40 -16.77
C ARG A 129 33.16 1.58 -18.07
N TYR A 130 32.13 0.75 -18.18
CA TYR A 130 31.81 -0.08 -19.34
C TYR A 130 30.54 0.39 -20.07
N GLY A 131 30.01 1.56 -19.73
CA GLY A 131 28.77 2.10 -20.31
C GLY A 131 27.51 1.38 -19.84
N GLY A 132 27.46 0.92 -18.59
CA GLY A 132 26.32 0.18 -18.04
C GLY A 132 25.02 0.99 -17.95
N GLU A 133 25.11 2.32 -17.90
CA GLU A 133 23.98 3.25 -17.91
C GLU A 133 23.26 3.34 -19.26
N ARG A 134 23.89 2.87 -20.35
CA ARG A 134 23.30 2.78 -21.70
C ARG A 134 22.48 1.50 -21.83
N GLU A 135 21.45 1.40 -20.99
CA GLU A 135 20.75 0.13 -20.74
C GLU A 135 20.00 -0.40 -21.96
N ILE A 136 19.47 0.48 -22.82
CA ILE A 136 18.77 0.07 -24.04
C ILE A 136 19.73 -0.69 -24.96
N GLU A 137 20.93 -0.15 -25.18
CA GLU A 137 21.97 -0.78 -25.99
C GLU A 137 22.43 -2.09 -25.35
N GLN A 138 22.62 -2.11 -24.03
CA GLN A 138 22.98 -3.32 -23.28
C GLN A 138 21.93 -4.43 -23.34
N ILE A 139 20.64 -4.07 -23.51
CA ILE A 139 19.54 -5.02 -23.67
C ILE A 139 19.55 -5.63 -25.07
N VAL A 140 19.72 -4.82 -26.11
CA VAL A 140 19.68 -5.30 -27.51
C VAL A 140 20.97 -5.99 -27.95
N ASP A 141 22.12 -5.55 -27.43
CA ASP A 141 23.44 -6.11 -27.70
C ASP A 141 24.24 -6.22 -26.40
N ARG A 142 24.34 -7.44 -25.88
CA ARG A 142 24.86 -7.70 -24.53
C ARG A 142 26.36 -7.39 -24.44
N GLY A 143 26.70 -6.26 -23.83
CA GLY A 143 28.08 -5.85 -23.57
C GLY A 143 28.67 -6.38 -22.27
N THR A 144 29.97 -6.11 -22.06
CA THR A 144 30.70 -6.54 -20.86
C THR A 144 30.16 -5.93 -19.55
N ALA A 145 29.49 -4.77 -19.61
CA ALA A 145 28.79 -4.21 -18.46
C ALA A 145 27.70 -5.17 -17.96
N SER A 146 26.84 -5.65 -18.86
CA SER A 146 25.77 -6.61 -18.56
C SER A 146 26.29 -7.95 -18.10
N GLU A 147 27.35 -8.46 -18.73
CA GLU A 147 27.94 -9.74 -18.34
C GLU A 147 28.53 -9.69 -16.92
N ARG A 148 29.27 -8.63 -16.58
CA ARG A 148 29.85 -8.45 -15.24
C ARG A 148 28.77 -8.23 -14.19
N ALA A 149 27.75 -7.42 -14.49
CA ALA A 149 26.60 -7.23 -13.60
C ALA A 149 25.88 -8.56 -13.33
N GLY A 150 25.60 -9.34 -14.38
CA GLY A 150 24.97 -10.66 -14.24
C GLY A 150 25.82 -11.64 -13.45
N LEU A 151 27.12 -11.74 -13.74
CA LEU A 151 28.04 -12.63 -13.04
C LEU A 151 28.21 -12.27 -11.56
N PHE A 152 28.32 -10.98 -11.23
CA PHE A 152 28.38 -10.52 -9.84
C PHE A 152 27.22 -11.07 -9.02
N TRP A 153 25.99 -10.92 -9.51
CA TRP A 153 24.81 -11.42 -8.81
C TRP A 153 24.72 -12.94 -8.81
N ARG A 154 25.06 -13.59 -9.93
CA ARG A 154 25.07 -15.05 -10.02
C ARG A 154 26.02 -15.68 -9.00
N TRP A 155 27.20 -15.10 -8.83
CA TRP A 155 28.18 -15.59 -7.86
C TRP A 155 27.84 -15.22 -6.43
N THR A 156 27.08 -14.14 -6.21
CA THR A 156 26.66 -13.69 -4.87
C THR A 156 25.49 -14.51 -4.32
N MET A 157 24.45 -14.77 -5.13
CA MET A 157 23.19 -15.38 -4.67
C MET A 157 22.71 -16.59 -5.48
N GLY A 158 23.55 -17.12 -6.38
CA GLY A 158 23.29 -18.36 -7.13
C GLY A 158 22.43 -18.19 -8.39
N PHE A 159 21.81 -17.03 -8.60
CA PHE A 159 21.06 -16.67 -9.81
C PHE A 159 21.24 -15.19 -10.16
N ASN A 160 20.84 -14.80 -11.37
CA ASN A 160 20.92 -13.41 -11.82
C ASN A 160 19.78 -13.08 -12.80
N ALA A 161 19.47 -11.79 -12.90
CA ALA A 161 18.63 -11.23 -13.96
C ALA A 161 19.49 -10.85 -15.18
N THR A 162 18.80 -10.45 -16.26
CA THR A 162 19.34 -9.72 -17.41
C THR A 162 19.16 -8.22 -17.22
N MET A 163 19.82 -7.41 -18.05
CA MET A 163 19.66 -5.95 -18.03
C MET A 163 18.23 -5.50 -18.34
N GLU A 164 17.41 -6.30 -19.04
CA GLU A 164 15.99 -5.98 -19.25
C GLU A 164 15.11 -6.49 -18.11
N SER A 165 15.35 -7.72 -17.67
CA SER A 165 14.46 -8.36 -16.71
C SER A 165 14.56 -7.77 -15.32
N ILE A 166 15.70 -7.16 -14.92
CA ILE A 166 15.80 -6.45 -13.64
C ILE A 166 14.81 -5.28 -13.54
N HIS A 167 14.57 -4.54 -14.64
CA HIS A 167 13.55 -3.49 -14.66
C HIS A 167 12.13 -4.07 -14.56
N ARG A 168 11.89 -5.29 -15.06
CA ARG A 168 10.61 -6.00 -14.88
C ARG A 168 10.42 -6.40 -13.41
N TRP A 169 11.46 -6.89 -12.73
CA TRP A 169 11.43 -7.15 -11.28
C TRP A 169 11.13 -5.88 -10.50
N ALA A 170 11.85 -4.79 -10.77
CA ALA A 170 11.64 -3.51 -10.12
C ALA A 170 10.21 -2.96 -10.36
N TRP A 171 9.73 -3.03 -11.60
CA TRP A 171 8.39 -2.59 -11.97
C TRP A 171 7.31 -3.38 -11.22
N TRP A 172 7.40 -4.71 -11.18
CA TRP A 172 6.42 -5.53 -10.46
C TRP A 172 6.45 -5.30 -8.96
N PHE A 173 7.64 -5.19 -8.34
CA PHE A 173 7.74 -4.86 -6.92
C PHE A 173 7.06 -3.52 -6.62
N ALA A 174 7.36 -2.47 -7.40
CA ALA A 174 6.75 -1.16 -7.23
C ALA A 174 5.23 -1.18 -7.43
N VAL A 175 4.72 -1.94 -8.40
CA VAL A 175 3.28 -2.07 -8.68
C VAL A 175 2.54 -2.85 -7.60
N LEU A 176 3.18 -3.88 -7.03
CA LEU A 176 2.56 -4.74 -6.04
C LEU A 176 2.39 -4.06 -4.68
N VAL A 177 3.17 -3.01 -4.37
CA VAL A 177 3.02 -2.21 -3.14
C VAL A 177 1.60 -1.63 -3.01
N PRO A 178 1.13 -0.75 -3.91
CA PRO A 178 -0.21 -0.18 -3.80
C PRO A 178 -1.29 -1.18 -4.21
N LEU A 179 -1.01 -2.17 -5.07
CA LEU A 179 -2.00 -3.19 -5.42
C LEU A 179 -2.42 -4.00 -4.20
N THR A 180 -1.45 -4.59 -3.50
CA THR A 180 -1.72 -5.37 -2.28
C THR A 180 -2.23 -4.48 -1.16
N GLY A 181 -1.68 -3.28 -0.99
CA GLY A 181 -2.19 -2.30 -0.04
C GLY A 181 -3.68 -2.00 -0.26
N GLY A 182 -4.10 -1.77 -1.51
CA GLY A 182 -5.50 -1.51 -1.84
C GLY A 182 -6.40 -2.72 -1.61
N ILE A 183 -5.94 -3.95 -1.91
CA ILE A 183 -6.70 -5.16 -1.57
C ILE A 183 -6.90 -5.28 -0.05
N GLY A 184 -5.84 -5.07 0.73
CA GLY A 184 -5.89 -5.14 2.19
C GLY A 184 -6.85 -4.13 2.80
N ILE A 185 -6.83 -2.89 2.32
CA ILE A 185 -7.76 -1.85 2.77
C ILE A 185 -9.19 -2.19 2.35
N LEU A 186 -9.42 -2.62 1.10
CA LEU A 186 -10.76 -2.91 0.60
C LEU A 186 -11.48 -3.99 1.41
N LEU A 187 -10.75 -5.02 1.86
CA LEU A 187 -11.28 -6.11 2.70
C LEU A 187 -11.54 -5.68 4.15
N THR A 188 -10.93 -4.59 4.60
CA THR A 188 -11.00 -4.14 6.00
C THR A 188 -12.31 -3.40 6.29
N GLY A 189 -13.13 -3.95 7.18
CA GLY A 189 -14.47 -3.47 7.52
C GLY A 189 -15.57 -3.87 6.52
N THR A 190 -15.21 -4.51 5.41
CA THR A 190 -16.18 -5.08 4.45
C THR A 190 -16.26 -6.60 4.58
N VAL A 191 -15.11 -7.25 4.81
CA VAL A 191 -14.98 -8.71 4.95
C VAL A 191 -14.39 -9.08 6.31
N VAL A 192 -13.45 -8.27 6.83
CA VAL A 192 -12.78 -8.53 8.11
C VAL A 192 -12.86 -7.30 9.01
N ASP A 193 -13.47 -7.46 10.18
CA ASP A 193 -13.65 -6.40 11.18
C ASP A 193 -12.51 -6.31 12.20
N ASN A 194 -11.76 -7.40 12.39
CA ASN A 194 -10.63 -7.46 13.32
C ASN A 194 -9.55 -8.41 12.80
N TRP A 195 -8.42 -7.84 12.37
CA TRP A 195 -7.33 -8.61 11.77
C TRP A 195 -6.59 -9.51 12.75
N TYR A 196 -6.43 -9.09 14.01
CA TYR A 196 -5.84 -9.94 15.05
C TYR A 196 -6.69 -11.18 15.32
N LEU A 197 -8.00 -11.01 15.52
CA LEU A 197 -8.90 -12.15 15.72
C LEU A 197 -9.02 -13.02 14.47
N TRP A 198 -8.92 -12.43 13.27
CA TRP A 198 -8.77 -13.19 12.03
C TRP A 198 -7.50 -14.04 12.04
N ALA A 199 -6.36 -13.50 12.51
CA ALA A 199 -5.10 -14.22 12.60
C ALA A 199 -5.14 -15.35 13.66
N VAL A 200 -5.80 -15.12 14.81
CA VAL A 200 -6.06 -16.15 15.82
C VAL A 200 -6.91 -17.27 15.22
N LYS A 201 -8.01 -16.93 14.53
CA LYS A 201 -8.91 -17.90 13.88
C LYS A 201 -8.18 -18.82 12.90
N HIS A 202 -7.18 -18.30 12.19
CA HIS A 202 -6.40 -19.05 11.20
C HIS A 202 -5.09 -19.61 11.77
N GLY A 203 -4.85 -19.50 13.08
CA GLY A 203 -3.69 -20.10 13.74
C GLY A 203 -2.35 -19.47 13.38
N VAL A 204 -2.32 -18.22 12.94
CA VAL A 204 -1.08 -17.49 12.57
C VAL A 204 -0.68 -16.42 13.58
N ALA A 205 -1.54 -16.12 14.57
CA ALA A 205 -1.18 -15.25 15.67
C ALA A 205 -0.28 -15.99 16.69
N PRO A 206 0.87 -15.42 17.09
CA PRO A 206 1.70 -16.02 18.12
C PRO A 206 1.03 -15.92 19.50
N ALA A 207 1.31 -16.89 20.36
CA ALA A 207 0.96 -16.85 21.79
C ALA A 207 2.23 -16.62 22.62
N TYR A 208 2.09 -15.84 23.69
CA TYR A 208 3.18 -15.56 24.63
C TYR A 208 2.80 -16.11 26.00
N PRO A 209 3.76 -16.63 26.79
CA PRO A 209 3.49 -17.01 28.17
C PRO A 209 2.94 -15.82 28.97
N ASP A 210 1.98 -16.09 29.85
CA ASP A 210 1.55 -15.08 30.82
C ASP A 210 2.64 -14.92 31.88
N VAL A 211 3.30 -13.76 31.86
CA VAL A 211 4.40 -13.42 32.77
C VAL A 211 3.94 -12.63 33.99
N TYR A 212 2.66 -12.24 34.03
CA TYR A 212 2.08 -11.51 35.16
C TYR A 212 1.29 -12.47 36.04
N SER A 213 1.52 -12.42 37.35
CA SER A 213 0.96 -13.39 38.30
C SER A 213 -0.55 -13.26 38.55
N ILE A 214 -1.17 -12.19 38.06
CA ILE A 214 -2.60 -11.92 38.23
C ILE A 214 -3.20 -11.68 36.84
N PRO A 215 -4.07 -12.57 36.34
CA PRO A 215 -4.78 -12.35 35.10
C PRO A 215 -5.63 -11.07 35.18
N THR A 216 -5.42 -10.14 34.26
CA THR A 216 -6.27 -8.95 34.16
C THR A 216 -7.63 -9.36 33.58
N VAL A 217 -8.64 -9.46 34.45
CA VAL A 217 -10.02 -9.73 34.05
C VAL A 217 -10.68 -8.42 33.59
N ASP A 218 -11.47 -8.48 32.51
CA ASP A 218 -12.25 -7.32 32.06
C ASP A 218 -13.25 -6.89 33.17
N PRO A 219 -13.11 -5.69 33.76
CA PRO A 219 -13.99 -5.25 34.82
C PRO A 219 -15.45 -5.14 34.37
N ALA A 220 -15.72 -4.89 33.08
CA ALA A 220 -17.07 -4.84 32.53
C ALA A 220 -17.75 -6.21 32.53
N ALA A 221 -17.00 -7.30 32.43
CA ALA A 221 -17.53 -8.67 32.53
C ALA A 221 -17.95 -9.04 33.96
N THR A 222 -17.49 -8.28 34.97
CA THR A 222 -17.77 -8.52 36.40
C THR A 222 -18.69 -7.48 37.03
N PHE A 223 -19.12 -6.46 36.26
CA PHE A 223 -19.98 -5.39 36.77
C PHE A 223 -21.43 -5.87 36.96
N VAL A 224 -21.92 -5.79 38.19
CA VAL A 224 -23.34 -5.97 38.51
C VAL A 224 -23.95 -4.57 38.71
N PRO A 225 -24.90 -4.13 37.86
CA PRO A 225 -25.53 -2.82 38.04
C PRO A 225 -26.30 -2.77 39.37
N PRO A 226 -26.32 -1.63 40.07
CA PRO A 226 -27.12 -1.48 41.28
C PRO A 226 -28.61 -1.67 40.98
N PRO A 227 -29.40 -2.21 41.94
CA PRO A 227 -30.84 -2.33 41.76
C PRO A 227 -31.46 -0.95 41.48
N PRO A 228 -32.50 -0.86 40.64
CA PRO A 228 -33.14 0.41 40.33
C PRO A 228 -33.63 1.07 41.62
N VAL A 229 -33.22 2.32 41.84
CA VAL A 229 -33.73 3.14 42.94
C VAL A 229 -35.21 3.38 42.64
N ALA A 230 -36.09 2.88 43.52
CA ALA A 230 -37.52 3.15 43.44
C ALA A 230 -37.73 4.67 43.45
N LYS A 231 -38.43 5.19 42.44
CA LYS A 231 -38.85 6.59 42.38
C LYS A 231 -39.88 6.89 43.47
#